data_AF-A0A6I5C4H6-F1
#
_entry.id   AF-A0A6I5C4H6-F1
#
_cell.length_a   1.000
_cell.length_b   1.000
_cell.length_c   1.000
_cell.angle_alpha   90.00
_cell.angle_beta   90.00
_cell.angle_gamma   90.00
#
_symmetry.space_group_name_H-M   'P 1'
#
loop_
_entity.id
_entity.type
_entity.pdbx_description
1 polymer ?
#
loop_
_entity_poly.entity_id
_entity_poly.type
_entity_poly.pdbx_seq_one_letter_code
_entity_poly.pdbx_strand_id
1 'polypeptide(L)'
;AVAELRTDRLDAVVLNAGIALDHPPRRESAAGHELMFATNHLGHFALTAHLMPLLAAAPAGRVVTTGSFAARSERLDLADPQSLRDYRPKRTYGRSKLAQMSFALELDRRLRAVGSPVSSLVAHPGGALDSLTPSRPLVHTRSAGARLLGLPAGAVLQGKDA
;
A
#
# COMPACT_ATOMS: atom_id res chain seq x y z
N ALA A 1 6.09 5.93 20.17
CA ALA A 1 5.82 5.54 18.77
C ALA A 1 7.10 5.18 17.97
N VAL A 2 8.01 6.11 17.62
CA VAL A 2 9.33 5.73 17.04
C VAL A 2 10.43 5.61 18.09
N ALA A 3 10.40 6.47 19.12
CA ALA A 3 11.31 6.41 20.26
C ALA A 3 11.26 5.08 21.05
N GLU A 4 10.20 4.28 20.86
CA GLU A 4 10.03 2.97 21.50
C GLU A 4 10.76 1.84 20.78
N LEU A 5 11.22 2.03 19.53
CA LEU A 5 11.88 0.98 18.75
C LEU A 5 13.24 0.56 19.33
N ARG A 6 13.78 1.31 20.32
CA ARG A 6 15.05 1.02 21.03
C ARG A 6 16.20 0.62 20.10
N THR A 7 16.28 1.29 18.95
CA THR A 7 17.32 1.12 17.93
C THR A 7 17.80 2.50 17.47
N ASP A 8 19.08 2.59 17.13
CA ASP A 8 19.71 3.79 16.56
C ASP A 8 19.63 3.83 15.02
N ARG A 9 19.28 2.70 14.39
CA ARG A 9 19.16 2.57 12.94
C ARG A 9 18.04 1.62 12.51
N LEU A 10 17.59 1.79 11.26
CA LEU A 10 16.63 0.91 10.62
C LEU A 10 17.05 0.64 9.16
N ASP A 11 17.32 -0.62 8.81
CA ASP A 11 17.74 -0.95 7.44
C ASP A 11 16.60 -0.85 6.43
N ALA A 12 15.37 -1.17 6.85
CA ALA A 12 14.21 -1.09 5.98
C ALA A 12 12.90 -0.93 6.74
N VAL A 13 11.92 -0.31 6.08
CA VAL A 13 10.51 -0.33 6.46
C VAL A 13 9.68 -0.81 5.28
N VAL A 14 8.69 -1.68 5.55
CA VAL A 14 7.75 -2.15 4.55
C VAL A 14 6.37 -1.58 4.84
N LEU A 15 5.92 -0.66 3.99
CA LEU A 15 4.61 -0.01 4.02
C LEU A 15 3.56 -0.94 3.39
N ASN A 16 3.34 -2.07 4.07
CA ASN A 16 2.47 -3.15 3.61
C ASN A 16 1.00 -2.97 3.98
N ALA A 17 0.72 -2.36 5.14
CA ALA A 17 -0.62 -2.27 5.68
C ALA A 17 -1.58 -1.62 4.67
N GLY A 18 -2.75 -2.22 4.50
CA GLY A 18 -3.73 -1.66 3.58
C GLY A 18 -5.10 -2.27 3.80
N ILE A 19 -6.12 -1.45 3.57
CA ILE A 19 -7.52 -1.86 3.62
C ILE A 19 -8.18 -1.58 2.27
N ALA A 20 -9.11 -2.45 1.91
CA ALA A 20 -10.05 -2.27 0.82
C ALA A 20 -11.44 -2.46 1.40
N LEU A 21 -12.28 -1.43 1.28
CA LEU A 21 -13.70 -1.55 1.60
C LEU A 21 -14.43 -1.96 0.33
N ASP A 22 -15.37 -2.90 0.45
CA ASP A 22 -16.10 -3.43 -0.71
C ASP A 22 -17.45 -2.74 -0.95
N HIS A 23 -17.99 -2.08 0.07
CA HIS A 23 -19.34 -1.52 0.06
C HIS A 23 -19.41 -0.14 0.73
N PRO A 24 -20.37 0.71 0.34
CA PRO A 24 -20.70 1.93 1.07
C PRO A 24 -21.18 1.61 2.50
N PRO A 25 -21.17 2.60 3.41
CA PRO A 25 -20.87 4.02 3.17
C PRO A 25 -19.37 4.37 3.18
N ARG A 26 -19.02 5.56 2.68
CA ARG A 26 -17.71 6.18 2.91
C ARG A 26 -17.48 6.28 4.42
N ARG A 27 -16.31 5.84 4.88
CA ARG A 27 -15.92 5.90 6.30
C ARG A 27 -14.77 6.88 6.47
N GLU A 28 -14.67 7.43 7.67
CA GLU A 28 -13.58 8.32 8.05
C GLU A 28 -12.75 7.70 9.18
N SER A 29 -11.46 8.03 9.18
CA SER A 29 -10.58 7.78 10.32
C SER A 29 -10.93 8.73 11.47
N ALA A 30 -10.33 8.51 12.65
CA ALA A 30 -10.48 9.41 13.80
C ALA A 30 -10.03 10.85 13.50
N ALA A 31 -9.18 11.05 12.48
CA ALA A 31 -8.71 12.36 12.04
C ALA A 31 -9.57 12.99 10.93
N GLY A 32 -10.75 12.41 10.62
CA GLY A 32 -11.67 12.95 9.59
C GLY A 32 -11.23 12.69 8.15
N HIS A 33 -10.28 11.79 7.93
CA HIS A 33 -9.82 11.44 6.58
C HIS A 33 -10.56 10.22 6.04
N GLU A 34 -10.82 10.15 4.72
CA GLU A 34 -11.38 8.94 4.11
C GLU A 34 -10.54 7.71 4.49
N LEU A 35 -11.19 6.64 4.97
CA LEU A 35 -10.52 5.57 5.72
C LEU A 35 -9.46 4.82 4.89
N MET A 36 -9.71 4.51 3.61
CA MET A 36 -8.72 3.83 2.76
C MET A 36 -7.55 4.75 2.41
N PHE A 37 -7.82 6.02 2.09
CA PHE A 37 -6.79 7.02 1.83
C PHE A 37 -5.93 7.29 3.07
N ALA A 38 -6.58 7.42 4.23
CA ALA A 38 -5.93 7.58 5.52
C ALA A 38 -4.99 6.42 5.85
N THR A 39 -5.47 5.18 5.67
CA THR A 39 -4.72 3.97 6.04
C THR A 39 -3.62 3.66 5.03
N ASN A 40 -3.97 3.60 3.74
CA ASN A 40 -3.09 3.10 2.69
C ASN A 40 -2.01 4.13 2.32
N HIS A 41 -2.30 5.43 2.48
CA HIS A 41 -1.41 6.51 2.05
C HIS A 41 -1.00 7.45 3.19
N LEU A 42 -1.92 8.16 3.86
CA LEU A 42 -1.53 9.21 4.82
C LEU A 42 -0.77 8.66 6.04
N GLY A 43 -1.22 7.54 6.61
CA GLY A 43 -0.55 6.88 7.73
C GLY A 43 0.86 6.42 7.35
N HIS A 44 1.01 5.86 6.14
CA HIS A 44 2.31 5.49 5.59
C HIS A 44 3.23 6.69 5.34
N PHE A 45 2.69 7.78 4.78
CA PHE A 45 3.43 9.04 4.58
C PHE A 45 3.98 9.57 5.92
N ALA A 46 3.12 9.67 6.93
CA ALA A 46 3.50 10.15 8.26
C ALA A 46 4.51 9.21 8.93
N LEU A 47 4.29 7.90 8.85
CA LEU A 47 5.21 6.89 9.39
C LEU A 47 6.60 7.01 8.76
N THR A 48 6.69 7.13 7.45
CA THR A 48 7.97 7.32 6.74
C THR A 48 8.69 8.58 7.21
N ALA A 49 7.98 9.70 7.38
CA ALA A 49 8.58 10.92 7.91
C ALA A 49 9.17 10.72 9.31
N HIS A 50 8.45 10.03 10.20
CA HIS A 50 8.94 9.74 11.55
C HIS A 50 10.10 8.75 11.60
N LEU A 51 10.17 7.78 10.68
CA LEU A 51 11.24 6.79 10.61
C LEU A 51 12.48 7.27 9.85
N MET A 52 12.38 8.39 9.11
CA MET A 52 13.46 8.87 8.25
C MET A 52 14.81 9.04 8.95
N PRO A 53 14.91 9.56 10.19
CA PRO A 53 16.19 9.65 10.89
C PRO A 53 16.87 8.29 11.11
N LEU A 54 16.09 7.26 11.49
CA LEU A 54 16.60 5.90 11.69
C LEU A 54 16.99 5.23 10.37
N LEU A 55 16.23 5.47 9.31
CA LEU A 55 16.52 4.96 7.97
C LEU A 55 17.79 5.60 7.39
N ALA A 56 18.00 6.90 7.62
CA ALA A 56 19.17 7.63 7.15
C ALA A 56 20.44 7.28 7.94
N ALA A 57 20.31 6.78 9.18
CA ALA A 57 21.42 6.25 9.96
C ALA A 57 21.94 4.89 9.43
N ALA A 58 21.13 4.17 8.65
CA ALA A 58 21.57 2.94 8.00
C ALA A 58 22.42 3.25 6.75
N PRO A 59 23.46 2.46 6.44
CA PRO A 59 24.29 2.66 5.24
C PRO A 59 23.51 2.62 3.92
N ALA A 60 22.40 1.88 3.88
CA ALA A 60 21.55 1.71 2.70
C ALA A 60 20.08 1.50 3.10
N GLY A 61 19.48 2.49 3.77
CA GLY A 61 18.10 2.45 4.23
C GLY A 61 17.09 2.26 3.08
N ARG A 62 15.98 1.53 3.34
CA ARG A 62 14.97 1.26 2.32
C ARG A 62 13.54 1.53 2.81
N VAL A 63 12.77 2.26 1.99
CA VAL A 63 11.32 2.38 2.16
C VAL A 63 10.64 1.58 1.07
N VAL A 64 10.09 0.41 1.41
CA VAL A 64 9.41 -0.48 0.47
C VAL A 64 7.91 -0.25 0.56
N THR A 65 7.31 0.17 -0.54
CA THR A 65 5.88 0.49 -0.63
C THR A 65 5.12 -0.61 -1.34
N THR A 66 4.13 -1.20 -0.67
CA THR A 66 3.27 -2.24 -1.27
C THR A 66 2.16 -1.61 -2.11
N GLY A 67 2.40 -1.54 -3.43
CA GLY A 67 1.47 -1.06 -4.45
C GLY A 67 0.36 -2.05 -4.80
N SER A 68 -0.42 -1.71 -5.82
CA SER A 68 -1.49 -2.57 -6.36
C SER A 68 -1.74 -2.24 -7.83
N PHE A 69 -2.15 -3.24 -8.63
CA PHE A 69 -2.56 -3.00 -10.01
C PHE A 69 -3.78 -2.05 -10.10
N ALA A 70 -4.59 -1.97 -9.04
CA ALA A 70 -5.73 -1.05 -8.94
C ALA A 70 -5.33 0.43 -9.08
N ALA A 71 -4.06 0.77 -8.87
CA ALA A 71 -3.55 2.10 -9.13
C ALA A 71 -3.60 2.48 -10.63
N ARG A 72 -3.54 1.50 -11.54
CA ARG A 72 -3.55 1.74 -12.99
C ARG A 72 -4.94 2.03 -13.55
N SER A 73 -6.01 1.69 -12.82
CA SER A 73 -7.38 1.88 -13.28
C SER A 73 -7.98 3.25 -12.93
N GLU A 74 -7.23 4.10 -12.24
CA GLU A 74 -7.74 5.36 -11.71
C GLU A 74 -6.80 6.53 -12.00
N ARG A 75 -7.34 7.74 -11.84
CA ARG A 75 -6.56 9.00 -11.82
C ARG A 75 -6.74 9.66 -10.46
N LEU A 76 -5.67 10.28 -9.97
CA LEU A 76 -5.75 11.13 -8.78
C LEU A 76 -6.47 12.44 -9.15
N ASP A 77 -7.58 12.70 -8.47
CA ASP A 77 -8.19 14.02 -8.43
C ASP A 77 -7.56 14.78 -7.26
N LEU A 78 -6.62 15.67 -7.54
CA LEU A 78 -5.96 16.45 -6.50
C LEU A 78 -6.89 17.49 -5.85
N ALA A 79 -8.02 17.83 -6.49
CA ALA A 79 -9.04 18.69 -5.90
C ALA A 79 -9.96 17.92 -4.94
N ASP A 80 -10.01 16.59 -5.03
CA ASP A 80 -10.75 15.73 -4.11
C ASP A 80 -10.05 14.38 -3.88
N PRO A 81 -8.89 14.38 -3.19
CA PRO A 81 -8.13 13.17 -2.93
C PRO A 81 -8.85 12.19 -1.99
N GLN A 82 -9.90 12.66 -1.30
CA GLN A 82 -10.65 11.90 -0.29
C GLN A 82 -11.98 11.35 -0.80
N SER A 83 -12.24 11.48 -2.11
CA SER A 83 -13.48 11.05 -2.78
C SER A 83 -14.73 11.55 -2.06
N LEU A 84 -14.77 12.83 -1.66
CA LEU A 84 -15.92 13.45 -1.01
C LEU A 84 -17.15 13.51 -1.92
N ARG A 85 -16.94 13.74 -3.22
CA ARG A 85 -18.03 13.96 -4.20
C ARG A 85 -18.45 12.70 -4.96
N ASP A 86 -17.53 11.76 -5.17
CA ASP A 86 -17.71 10.64 -6.10
C ASP A 86 -17.28 9.28 -5.53
N TYR A 87 -17.45 9.10 -4.21
CA TYR A 87 -17.09 7.88 -3.51
C TYR A 87 -17.69 6.64 -4.17
N ARG A 88 -16.81 5.75 -4.63
CA ARG A 88 -17.12 4.37 -4.99
C ARG A 88 -16.00 3.51 -4.40
N PRO A 89 -16.30 2.44 -3.62
CA PRO A 89 -15.27 1.76 -2.84
C PRO A 89 -14.05 1.31 -3.66
N LYS A 90 -14.26 0.60 -4.78
CA LYS A 90 -13.18 0.16 -5.69
C LYS A 90 -12.35 1.32 -6.26
N ARG A 91 -13.01 2.41 -6.64
CA ARG A 91 -12.37 3.62 -7.17
C ARG A 91 -11.51 4.32 -6.11
N THR A 92 -12.07 4.51 -4.93
CA THR A 92 -11.36 5.13 -3.80
C THR A 92 -10.18 4.27 -3.37
N TYR A 93 -10.31 2.93 -3.37
CA TYR A 93 -9.19 2.03 -3.17
C TYR A 93 -8.09 2.22 -4.23
N GLY A 94 -8.45 2.22 -5.52
CA GLY A 94 -7.53 2.49 -6.63
C GLY A 94 -6.79 3.81 -6.50
N ARG A 95 -7.50 4.90 -6.17
CA ARG A 95 -6.92 6.22 -5.86
C ARG A 95 -5.98 6.18 -4.67
N SER A 96 -6.33 5.50 -3.58
CA SER A 96 -5.46 5.37 -2.41
C SER A 96 -4.14 4.67 -2.75
N LYS A 97 -4.20 3.61 -3.59
CA LYS A 97 -3.02 2.88 -4.05
C LYS A 97 -2.20 3.67 -5.07
N LEU A 98 -2.84 4.46 -5.92
CA LEU A 98 -2.16 5.38 -6.81
C LEU A 98 -1.40 6.47 -6.02
N ALA A 99 -2.03 7.08 -5.01
CA ALA A 99 -1.38 8.04 -4.12
C ALA A 99 -0.17 7.42 -3.39
N GLN A 100 -0.35 6.21 -2.86
CA GLN A 100 0.72 5.46 -2.21
C GLN A 100 1.91 5.18 -3.15
N MET A 101 1.65 4.77 -4.39
CA MET A 101 2.71 4.50 -5.38
C MET A 101 3.38 5.78 -5.89
N SER A 102 2.62 6.84 -6.15
CA SER A 102 3.15 8.16 -6.51
C SER A 102 4.05 8.72 -5.40
N PHE A 103 3.69 8.53 -4.14
CA PHE A 103 4.51 8.90 -3.00
C PHE A 103 5.87 8.21 -3.01
N ALA A 104 5.93 6.90 -3.23
CA ALA A 104 7.19 6.17 -3.25
C ALA A 104 8.14 6.65 -4.36
N LEU A 105 7.59 6.88 -5.57
CA LEU A 105 8.37 7.41 -6.70
C LEU A 105 8.88 8.82 -6.42
N GLU A 106 8.03 9.70 -5.87
CA GLU A 106 8.41 11.06 -5.54
C GLU A 106 9.39 11.12 -4.36
N LEU A 107 9.24 10.24 -3.37
CA LEU A 107 10.16 10.10 -2.25
C LEU A 107 11.55 9.73 -2.75
N ASP A 108 11.66 8.70 -3.59
CA ASP A 108 12.94 8.30 -4.19
C ASP A 108 13.59 9.45 -4.99
N ARG A 109 12.79 10.16 -5.81
CA ARG A 109 13.26 11.33 -6.56
C ARG A 109 13.83 12.41 -5.63
N ARG A 110 13.16 12.72 -4.52
CA ARG A 110 13.62 13.71 -3.53
C ARG A 110 14.85 13.26 -2.75
N LEU A 111 14.90 11.99 -2.34
CA LEU A 111 16.03 11.41 -1.61
C LEU A 111 17.31 11.42 -2.46
N ARG A 112 17.19 11.06 -3.74
CA ARG A 112 18.32 11.15 -4.69
C ARG A 112 18.80 12.58 -4.90
N ALA A 113 17.89 13.54 -4.99
CA ALA A 113 18.24 14.95 -5.19
C ALA A 113 19.07 15.54 -4.04
N VAL A 114 19.00 14.97 -2.84
CA VAL A 114 19.79 15.40 -1.67
C VAL A 114 20.93 14.43 -1.32
N GLY A 115 21.21 13.43 -2.17
CA GLY A 115 22.26 12.45 -1.91
C GLY A 115 22.01 11.56 -0.69
N SER A 116 20.75 11.31 -0.34
CA SER A 116 20.40 10.46 0.81
C SER A 116 20.87 9.01 0.60
N PRO A 117 21.33 8.30 1.65
CA PRO A 117 21.59 6.86 1.57
C PRO A 117 20.31 6.02 1.52
N VAL A 118 19.14 6.66 1.70
CA VAL A 118 17.84 5.98 1.69
C VAL A 118 17.32 5.88 0.26
N SER A 119 16.81 4.71 -0.11
CA SER A 119 16.09 4.46 -1.34
C SER A 119 14.61 4.22 -1.09
N SER A 120 13.74 4.64 -2.02
CA SER A 120 12.32 4.27 -1.97
C SER A 120 11.96 3.38 -3.17
N LEU A 121 11.27 2.28 -2.87
CA LEU A 121 10.97 1.22 -3.81
C LEU A 121 9.47 0.94 -3.81
N VAL A 122 8.92 0.55 -4.96
CA VAL A 122 7.55 0.07 -5.09
C VAL A 122 7.57 -1.40 -5.46
N ALA A 123 6.85 -2.22 -4.70
CA ALA A 123 6.57 -3.60 -5.05
C ALA A 123 5.05 -3.79 -5.10
N HIS A 124 4.51 -4.40 -6.16
CA HIS A 124 3.10 -4.80 -6.18
C HIS A 124 3.01 -6.34 -6.22
N PRO A 125 2.14 -6.97 -5.41
CA PRO A 125 2.06 -8.43 -5.29
C PRO A 125 1.30 -9.09 -6.46
N GLY A 126 1.17 -8.38 -7.59
CA GLY A 126 0.30 -8.77 -8.70
C GLY A 126 -1.18 -8.91 -8.31
N GLY A 127 -1.89 -9.90 -8.87
CA GLY A 127 -3.33 -10.10 -8.65
C GLY A 127 -3.69 -10.68 -7.29
N ALA A 128 -2.69 -11.12 -6.51
CA ALA A 128 -2.81 -11.67 -5.18
C ALA A 128 -4.09 -12.51 -4.97
N LEU A 129 -4.33 -13.51 -5.82
CA LEU A 129 -5.56 -14.32 -5.83
C LEU A 129 -5.82 -15.05 -4.51
N ASP A 130 -6.84 -14.62 -3.76
CA ASP A 130 -7.34 -15.33 -2.58
C ASP A 130 -7.78 -16.75 -2.95
N SER A 131 -8.41 -16.92 -4.12
CA SER A 131 -8.78 -18.23 -4.67
C SER A 131 -7.61 -19.19 -4.90
N LEU A 132 -6.38 -18.70 -5.07
CA LEU A 132 -5.20 -19.54 -5.23
C LEU A 132 -4.33 -19.58 -3.96
N THR A 133 -4.62 -18.72 -2.98
CA THR A 133 -3.90 -18.67 -1.71
C THR A 133 -4.19 -19.94 -0.90
N PRO A 134 -3.17 -20.64 -0.37
CA PRO A 134 -3.39 -21.74 0.56
C PRO A 134 -4.21 -21.29 1.77
N SER A 135 -5.14 -22.14 2.23
CA SER A 135 -5.94 -21.83 3.42
C SER A 135 -5.03 -21.57 4.63
N ARG A 136 -5.26 -20.46 5.31
CA ARG A 136 -4.69 -20.08 6.60
C ARG A 136 -5.86 -19.87 7.58
N PRO A 137 -6.26 -20.90 8.35
CA PRO A 137 -7.36 -20.79 9.31
C PRO A 137 -7.24 -19.52 10.17
N LEU A 138 -8.37 -18.86 10.44
CA LEU A 138 -8.51 -17.53 11.07
C LEU A 138 -8.20 -16.31 10.19
N VAL A 139 -7.45 -16.47 9.09
CA VAL A 139 -7.08 -15.37 8.18
C VAL A 139 -7.75 -15.50 6.82
N HIS A 140 -7.73 -16.70 6.26
CA HIS A 140 -8.31 -17.01 4.95
C HIS A 140 -8.61 -18.51 4.85
N THR A 141 -9.85 -18.89 4.55
CA THR A 141 -10.21 -20.26 4.22
C THR A 141 -10.65 -20.34 2.77
N ARG A 142 -9.84 -21.01 1.94
CA ARG A 142 -10.14 -21.22 0.53
C ARG A 142 -11.22 -22.28 0.39
N SER A 143 -12.34 -21.93 -0.26
CA SER A 143 -13.35 -22.91 -0.65
C SER A 143 -12.96 -23.65 -1.94
N ALA A 144 -13.44 -24.89 -2.11
CA ALA A 144 -13.17 -25.68 -3.32
C ALA A 144 -13.71 -24.98 -4.58
N GLY A 145 -14.88 -24.33 -4.51
CA GLY A 145 -15.45 -23.57 -5.62
C GLY A 145 -14.65 -22.32 -5.98
N ALA A 146 -14.16 -21.57 -4.98
CA ALA A 146 -13.30 -20.41 -5.22
C ALA A 146 -12.00 -20.82 -5.91
N ARG A 147 -11.40 -21.96 -5.54
CA ARG A 147 -10.21 -22.50 -6.21
C ARG A 147 -10.47 -22.77 -7.68
N LEU A 148 -11.58 -23.42 -8.02
CA LEU A 148 -11.88 -23.84 -9.39
C LEU A 148 -12.13 -22.63 -10.32
N LEU A 149 -12.89 -21.64 -9.83
CA LEU A 149 -13.15 -20.39 -10.55
C LEU A 149 -11.91 -19.50 -10.69
N GLY A 150 -10.93 -19.66 -9.79
CA GLY A 150 -9.67 -18.91 -9.81
C GLY A 150 -8.62 -19.43 -10.81
N LEU A 151 -8.78 -20.64 -11.35
CA LEU A 151 -7.78 -21.26 -12.23
C LEU A 151 -7.48 -20.46 -13.51
N PRO A 152 -8.47 -19.92 -14.25
CA PRO A 152 -8.18 -19.12 -15.44
C PRO A 152 -7.42 -17.83 -15.12
N ALA A 153 -7.60 -17.27 -13.92
CA ALA A 153 -6.94 -16.04 -13.50
C ALA A 153 -5.42 -16.24 -13.27
N GLY A 154 -4.97 -17.47 -13.01
CA GLY A 154 -3.55 -17.80 -12.90
C GLY A 154 -2.75 -17.61 -14.21
N ALA A 155 -3.41 -17.68 -15.37
CA ALA A 155 -2.75 -17.47 -16.66
C ALA A 155 -2.50 -15.99 -17.00
N VAL A 156 -3.16 -15.05 -16.31
CA VAL A 156 -3.14 -13.61 -16.66
C VAL A 156 -2.64 -12.74 -15.51
N LEU A 157 -2.73 -13.21 -14.26
CA LEU A 157 -2.34 -12.45 -13.07
C LEU A 157 -1.02 -12.96 -12.50
N GLN A 158 -0.04 -12.07 -12.41
CA GLN A 158 1.23 -12.34 -11.76
C GLN A 158 1.05 -12.49 -10.23
N GLY A 159 1.87 -13.32 -9.57
CA GLY A 159 2.19 -13.15 -8.14
C GLY A 159 1.67 -14.17 -7.13
N LYS A 160 0.96 -15.24 -7.53
CA LYS A 160 0.69 -16.39 -6.64
C LYS A 160 0.77 -17.72 -7.40
N ASP A 161 1.79 -17.79 -8.27
CA ASP A 161 2.24 -18.88 -9.15
C ASP A 161 1.65 -18.87 -10.59
N ALA A 162 2.12 -17.88 -11.37
CA ALA A 162 2.61 -18.17 -12.72
C ALA A 162 3.97 -18.87 -12.60
#